data_AF-A0A1G8WXB7-F1
#
_entry.id   AF-A0A1G8WXB7-F1
#
_cell.length_a   1.000
_cell.length_b   1.000
_cell.length_c   1.000
_cell.angle_alpha   90.00
_cell.angle_beta   90.00
_cell.angle_gamma   90.00
#
_symmetry.space_group_name_H-M   'P 1'
#
loop_
_entity.id
_entity.type
_entity.pdbx_description
1 polymer ?
#
loop_
_entity_poly.entity_id
_entity_poly.type
_entity_poly.pdbx_seq_one_letter_code
_entity_poly.pdbx_strand_id
1 'polypeptide(L)'
;MLHLVIMWIVGLIVLLGGIFLAVSGKYLIAGCVLLAWTVADSIVSSIRRRKVYAEFREKFPTSDDVARSLDREEIRRLRDDEGKARAVRRVRQDIPEVPLVEAAKLVDKL
;
A
#
# COMPACT_ATOMS: atom_id res chain seq x y z
N MET A 1 -13.00 10.44 -0.11
CA MET A 1 -14.23 9.71 -0.50
C MET A 1 -14.39 9.57 -2.01
N LEU A 2 -14.11 10.60 -2.82
CA LEU A 2 -14.27 10.56 -4.29
C LEU A 2 -13.54 9.38 -4.99
N HIS A 3 -12.28 9.12 -4.63
CA HIS A 3 -11.50 8.00 -5.19
C HIS A 3 -12.11 6.62 -4.90
N LEU A 4 -12.79 6.48 -3.76
CA LEU A 4 -13.43 5.22 -3.37
C LEU A 4 -14.66 4.98 -4.24
N VAL A 5 -15.50 6.00 -4.42
CA VAL A 5 -16.70 5.94 -5.27
C VAL A 5 -16.33 5.65 -6.73
N ILE A 6 -15.29 6.32 -7.25
CA ILE A 6 -14.81 6.10 -8.62
C ILE A 6 -14.34 4.64 -8.81
N MET A 7 -13.63 4.07 -7.83
CA MET A 7 -13.17 2.67 -7.89
C MET A 7 -14.33 1.68 -7.95
N TRP A 8 -15.40 1.91 -7.17
CA TRP A 8 -16.60 1.09 -7.18
C TRP A 8 -17.38 1.18 -8.50
N ILE A 9 -17.54 2.39 -9.06
CA ILE A 9 -18.23 2.60 -10.33
C ILE A 9 -17.48 1.91 -11.47
N VAL A 10 -16.15 2.06 -11.50
CA VAL A 10 -15.30 1.42 -12.51
C VAL A 10 -15.39 -0.11 -12.42
N GLY A 11 -15.35 -0.68 -11.20
CA GLY A 11 -15.55 -2.11 -11.01
C GLY A 11 -16.91 -2.62 -11.50
N LEU A 12 -17.98 -1.85 -11.26
CA LEU A 12 -19.33 -2.20 -11.71
C LEU A 12 -19.45 -2.24 -13.23
N ILE A 13 -18.85 -1.26 -13.92
CA ILE A 13 -18.85 -1.18 -15.40
C ILE A 13 -18.11 -2.38 -16.01
N VAL A 14 -16.97 -2.77 -15.42
CA VAL A 14 -16.19 -3.92 -15.88
C VAL A 14 -16.94 -5.23 -15.67
N LEU A 15 -17.62 -5.36 -14.53
CA LEU A 15 -18.41 -6.54 -14.21
C LEU A 15 -19.60 -6.68 -15.18
N LEU A 16 -20.35 -5.59 -15.41
CA LEU A 16 -21.47 -5.57 -16.35
C LEU A 16 -21.01 -5.81 -17.79
N GLY A 17 -19.89 -5.19 -18.20
CA GLY A 17 -19.28 -5.42 -19.52
C GLY A 17 -18.84 -6.87 -19.72
N GLY A 18 -18.25 -7.49 -18.68
CA GLY A 18 -17.86 -8.90 -18.69
C GLY A 18 -19.05 -9.85 -18.81
N ILE A 19 -20.14 -9.59 -18.07
CA ILE A 19 -21.39 -10.36 -18.15
C ILE A 19 -22.01 -10.23 -19.54
N PHE A 20 -22.08 -9.01 -20.09
CA PHE A 20 -22.63 -8.76 -21.42
C PHE A 20 -21.81 -9.45 -22.53
N LEU A 21 -20.48 -9.48 -22.39
CA LEU A 21 -19.58 -10.22 -23.29
C LEU A 21 -19.73 -11.75 -23.18
N ALA A 22 -19.95 -12.26 -21.97
CA ALA A 22 -20.17 -13.68 -21.73
C ALA A 22 -21.50 -14.15 -22.35
N VAL A 23 -22.56 -13.34 -22.24
CA VAL A 23 -23.88 -13.62 -22.84
C VAL A 23 -23.85 -13.59 -24.38
N SER A 24 -22.95 -12.81 -24.98
CA SER A 24 -22.82 -12.69 -26.44
C SER A 24 -21.96 -13.79 -27.09
N GLY A 25 -21.61 -14.86 -26.35
CA GLY A 25 -20.91 -16.03 -26.89
C GLY A 25 -19.42 -15.80 -27.19
N LYS A 26 -18.87 -14.64 -26.81
CA LYS A 26 -17.49 -14.22 -27.08
C LYS A 26 -16.61 -14.41 -25.85
N TYR A 27 -16.58 -15.65 -25.34
CA TYR A 27 -15.89 -16.03 -24.10
C TYR A 27 -14.38 -15.73 -24.11
N LEU A 28 -13.74 -15.83 -25.27
CA LEU A 28 -12.33 -15.49 -25.47
C LEU A 28 -12.04 -14.01 -25.19
N ILE A 29 -12.92 -13.11 -25.63
CA ILE A 29 -12.73 -11.67 -25.42
C ILE A 29 -13.02 -11.32 -23.95
N ALA A 30 -14.03 -11.96 -23.34
CA ALA A 30 -14.31 -11.79 -21.91
C ALA A 30 -13.12 -12.21 -21.03
N GLY A 31 -12.48 -13.35 -21.35
CA GLY A 31 -11.28 -13.82 -20.66
C GLY A 31 -10.09 -12.87 -20.83
N CYS A 32 -9.85 -12.35 -22.04
CA CYS A 32 -8.79 -11.37 -22.29
C CYS A 32 -9.01 -10.06 -21.52
N VAL A 33 -10.25 -9.58 -21.42
CA VAL A 33 -10.58 -8.36 -20.66
C VAL A 33 -10.37 -8.56 -19.16
N LEU A 34 -10.77 -9.72 -18.61
CA LEU A 34 -10.54 -10.05 -17.20
C LEU A 34 -9.05 -10.19 -16.88
N LEU A 35 -8.26 -10.82 -17.75
CA LEU A 35 -6.81 -10.92 -17.58
C LEU A 35 -6.12 -9.56 -17.73
N ALA A 36 -6.55 -8.73 -18.67
CA ALA A 36 -6.05 -7.36 -18.78
C ALA A 36 -6.39 -6.55 -17.52
N TRP A 37 -7.56 -6.77 -16.92
CA TRP A 37 -7.97 -6.13 -15.67
C TRP A 37 -7.08 -6.53 -14.50
N THR A 38 -6.81 -7.83 -14.30
CA THR A 38 -5.96 -8.31 -13.20
C THR A 38 -4.51 -7.84 -13.36
N VAL A 39 -4.00 -7.79 -14.59
CA VAL A 39 -2.66 -7.28 -14.88
C VAL A 39 -2.60 -5.78 -14.64
N ALA A 40 -3.61 -5.01 -15.06
CA ALA A 40 -3.69 -3.58 -14.80
C ALA A 40 -3.74 -3.28 -13.30
N ASP A 41 -4.55 -4.01 -12.52
CA ASP A 41 -4.64 -3.87 -11.06
C ASP A 41 -3.30 -4.16 -10.37
N SER A 42 -2.63 -5.24 -10.81
CA SER A 42 -1.29 -5.60 -10.32
C SER A 42 -0.23 -4.53 -10.64
N ILE A 43 -0.25 -3.96 -11.85
CA ILE A 43 0.67 -2.89 -12.26
C ILE A 43 0.39 -1.63 -11.46
N VAL A 44 -0.87 -1.22 -11.32
CA VAL A 44 -1.26 -0.03 -10.54
C VAL A 44 -0.87 -0.20 -9.07
N SER A 45 -1.04 -1.38 -8.49
CA SER A 45 -0.57 -1.72 -7.13
C SER A 45 0.95 -1.57 -6.99
N SER A 46 1.72 -2.05 -7.98
CA SER A 46 3.18 -1.96 -7.97
C SER A 46 3.68 -0.51 -8.12
N ILE A 47 3.04 0.29 -8.98
CA ILE A 47 3.37 1.70 -9.20
C ILE A 47 3.02 2.52 -7.96
N ARG A 48 1.88 2.24 -7.32
CA ARG A 48 1.48 2.93 -6.08
C ARG A 48 2.47 2.68 -4.95
N ARG A 49 2.95 1.43 -4.79
CA ARG A 49 4.02 1.12 -3.84
C ARG A 49 5.30 1.86 -4.16
N ARG A 50 5.73 1.88 -5.44
CA ARG A 50 6.93 2.60 -5.86
C ARG A 50 6.82 4.10 -5.64
N LYS A 51 5.64 4.69 -5.86
CA LYS A 51 5.41 6.13 -5.65
C LYS A 51 5.52 6.50 -4.18
N VAL A 52 4.91 5.70 -3.29
CA VAL A 52 5.06 5.88 -1.83
C VAL A 52 6.52 5.74 -1.40
N TYR A 53 7.26 4.77 -1.94
CA TYR A 53 8.69 4.61 -1.65
C TYR A 53 9.55 5.75 -2.20
N ALA A 54 9.23 6.28 -3.38
CA ALA A 54 9.94 7.40 -4.00
C ALA A 54 9.70 8.70 -3.24
N GLU A 55 8.44 8.99 -2.91
CA GLU A 55 8.02 10.18 -2.16
C GLU A 55 8.58 10.15 -0.72
N PHE A 56 8.65 8.97 -0.11
CA PHE A 56 9.33 8.80 1.18
C PHE A 56 10.84 9.05 1.10
N ARG A 57 11.50 8.54 0.05
CA ARG A 57 12.95 8.70 -0.15
C ARG A 57 13.33 10.15 -0.53
N GLU A 58 12.41 10.88 -1.16
CA GLU A 58 12.57 12.30 -1.49
C GLU A 58 12.43 13.19 -0.25
N LYS A 59 11.49 12.89 0.65
CA LYS A 59 11.31 13.63 1.92
C LYS A 59 12.34 13.27 2.99
N PHE A 60 12.80 12.02 3.03
CA PHE A 60 13.76 11.52 4.01
C PHE A 60 14.94 10.86 3.31
N PRO A 61 15.94 11.64 2.86
CA PRO A 61 17.12 11.11 2.17
C PRO A 61 17.98 10.20 3.07
N THR A 62 17.86 10.35 4.40
CA THR A 62 18.64 9.57 5.37
C THR A 62 17.72 9.01 6.46
N SER A 63 17.81 7.70 6.74
CA SER A 63 17.03 7.03 7.80
C SER A 63 17.29 7.59 9.21
N ASP A 64 18.37 8.34 9.39
CA ASP A 64 18.77 8.93 10.68
C ASP A 64 17.94 10.17 11.07
N ASP A 65 17.37 10.92 10.11
CA ASP A 65 16.50 12.07 10.45
C ASP A 65 15.13 11.61 10.93
N VAL A 66 14.62 10.50 10.38
CA VAL A 66 13.40 9.82 10.86
C VAL A 66 13.60 9.33 12.30
N ALA A 67 14.76 8.75 12.59
CA ALA A 67 15.09 8.28 13.94
C ALA A 67 15.44 9.40 14.93
N ARG A 68 15.51 10.67 14.48
CA ARG A 68 15.75 11.85 15.34
C ARG A 68 14.43 12.55 15.70
N SER A 69 13.38 12.40 14.88
CA SER A 69 12.02 12.86 15.21
C SER A 69 11.21 11.87 16.04
N LEU A 70 11.63 10.60 16.07
CA LEU A 70 11.01 9.54 16.86
C LEU A 70 11.66 9.44 18.25
N ASP A 71 10.81 9.39 19.28
CA ASP A 71 11.25 9.11 20.64
C ASP A 71 11.71 7.65 20.73
N ARG A 72 13.04 7.47 20.66
CA ARG A 72 13.69 6.14 20.64
C ARG A 72 13.39 5.35 21.90
N GLU A 73 13.26 6.03 23.04
CA GLU A 73 13.06 5.40 24.33
C GLU A 73 11.63 4.89 24.47
N GLU A 74 10.64 5.68 24.01
CA GLU A 74 9.23 5.26 23.94
C GLU A 74 9.07 4.00 23.09
N ILE A 75 9.69 3.96 21.91
CA ILE A 75 9.55 2.84 20.97
C ILE A 75 10.25 1.58 21.47
N ARG A 76 11.40 1.74 22.12
CA ARG A 76 12.12 0.61 22.71
C ARG A 76 11.30 -0.03 23.83
N ARG A 77 10.71 0.76 24.73
CA ARG A 77 9.81 0.25 25.78
C ARG A 77 8.59 -0.43 25.19
N LEU A 78 7.94 0.18 24.19
CA LEU A 78 6.80 -0.42 23.51
C LEU A 78 7.13 -1.76 22.83
N ARG A 79 8.34 -1.89 22.26
CA ARG A 79 8.79 -3.15 21.67
C ARG A 79 8.99 -4.22 22.74
N ASP A 80 9.63 -3.85 23.85
CA ASP A 80 10.03 -4.79 24.89
C ASP A 80 8.82 -5.22 25.75
N ASP A 81 7.87 -4.31 25.99
CA ASP A 81 6.67 -4.56 26.81
C ASP A 81 5.50 -5.16 26.02
N GLU A 82 5.21 -4.63 24.83
CA GLU A 82 4.00 -4.97 24.07
C GLU A 82 4.27 -5.71 22.75
N GLY A 83 5.55 -5.86 22.41
CA GLY A 83 6.01 -6.60 21.24
C GLY A 83 6.23 -5.73 19.99
N LYS A 84 7.08 -6.26 19.10
CA LYS A 84 7.54 -5.61 17.87
C LYS A 84 6.40 -5.10 16.97
N ALA A 85 5.28 -5.81 16.89
CA ALA A 85 4.16 -5.42 16.04
C ALA A 85 3.49 -4.11 16.49
N ARG A 86 3.38 -3.88 17.81
CA ARG A 86 2.84 -2.63 18.35
C ARG A 86 3.82 -1.47 18.19
N ALA A 87 5.11 -1.70 18.43
CA ALA A 87 6.14 -0.71 18.18
C ALA A 87 6.15 -0.23 16.71
N VAL A 88 6.06 -1.15 15.74
CA VAL A 88 5.96 -0.79 14.31
C VAL A 88 4.68 -0.01 14.00
N ARG A 89 3.56 -0.35 14.66
CA ARG A 89 2.30 0.37 14.50
C ARG A 89 2.39 1.80 15.03
N ARG A 90 3.05 2.01 16.17
CA ARG A 90 3.28 3.33 16.77
C ARG A 90 4.15 4.21 15.86
N VAL A 91 5.25 3.68 15.35
CA VAL A 91 6.11 4.38 14.36
C VAL A 91 5.32 4.87 13.15
N ARG A 92 4.39 4.06 12.64
CA ARG A 92 3.53 4.44 11.51
C ARG A 92 2.41 5.41 11.88
N GLN A 93 2.05 5.53 13.15
CA GLN A 93 1.13 6.57 13.61
C GLN A 93 1.84 7.91 13.70
N ASP A 94 3.06 7.93 14.22
CA ASP A 94 3.86 9.15 14.36
C ASP A 94 4.35 9.65 13.00
N ILE A 95 4.67 8.73 12.08
CA ILE A 95 5.05 9.07 10.71
C ILE A 95 4.25 8.20 9.71
N PRO A 96 3.07 8.69 9.26
CA PRO A 96 2.17 7.95 8.37
C PRO A 96 2.80 7.54 7.03
N GLU A 97 3.80 8.31 6.59
CA GLU A 97 4.45 8.18 5.29
C GLU A 97 5.54 7.09 5.28
N VAL A 98 5.94 6.56 6.46
CA VAL A 98 6.98 5.52 6.54
C VAL A 98 6.45 4.19 5.97
N PRO A 99 7.15 3.59 5.00
CA PRO A 99 6.85 2.24 4.52
C PRO A 99 6.99 1.21 5.65
N LEU A 100 6.10 0.22 5.68
CA LEU A 100 6.06 -0.80 6.74
C LEU A 100 7.41 -1.49 6.98
N VAL A 101 8.14 -1.78 5.89
CA VAL A 101 9.45 -2.43 5.95
C VAL A 101 10.50 -1.52 6.62
N GLU A 102 10.45 -0.22 6.34
CA GLU A 102 11.38 0.74 6.90
C GLU A 102 11.07 1.00 8.38
N ALA A 103 9.78 1.06 8.76
CA ALA A 103 9.35 1.11 10.16
C ALA A 103 9.83 -0.12 10.94
N ALA A 104 9.71 -1.32 10.37
CA ALA A 104 10.21 -2.56 10.98
C ALA A 104 11.73 -2.54 11.17
N LYS A 105 12.48 -2.08 10.16
CA LYS A 105 13.94 -1.91 10.27
C LYS A 105 14.33 -0.87 11.31
N LEU A 106 13.56 0.20 11.47
CA LEU A 106 13.81 1.21 12.51
C LEU A 106 13.66 0.59 13.90
N VAL A 107 12.58 -0.15 14.14
CA VAL A 107 12.32 -0.83 15.41
C VAL A 107 13.37 -1.90 15.73
N ASP A 108 13.94 -2.56 14.71
CA ASP A 108 15.03 -3.54 14.89
C ASP A 108 16.39 -2.90 15.20
N LYS A 109 16.61 -1.63 14.81
CA LYS A 109 17.86 -0.91 15.06
C LYS A 109 17.91 -0.21 16.43
N LEU A 110 16.77 -0.12 17.12
CA LEU A 110 16.61 0.52 18.44
C LEU A 110 16.90 -0.43 19.60
#